data_AF-A0A966Y9T2-F1
#
_entry.id   AF-A0A966Y9T2-F1
#
_cell.length_a   1.000
_cell.length_b   1.000
_cell.length_c   1.000
_cell.angle_alpha   90.00
_cell.angle_beta   90.00
_cell.angle_gamma   90.00
#
_symmetry.space_group_name_H-M   'P 1'
#
loop_
_entity.id
_entity.type
_entity.pdbx_description
1 polymer ?
#
loop_
_entity_poly.entity_id
_entity_poly.type
_entity_poly.pdbx_seq_one_letter_code
_entity_poly.pdbx_strand_id
1 'polypeptide(L)' 'MNFPNPWISFLSFVYIYINGYVSFKLSKKIVDIYLENFNSKFFKSLEPIVGILGFVGTFGAGLLILYNFIISIT' A
#
# COMPACT_ATOMS: atom_id res chain seq x y z
N MET A 1 15.75 27.73 -6.68
CA MET A 1 14.95 26.52 -6.39
C MET A 1 14.11 26.81 -5.15
N ASN A 2 12.78 26.82 -5.27
CA ASN A 2 11.93 26.78 -4.09
C ASN A 2 11.96 25.35 -3.58
N PHE A 3 12.79 25.09 -2.57
CA PHE A 3 12.77 23.80 -1.90
C PHE A 3 11.42 23.66 -1.21
N PRO A 4 10.66 22.57 -1.47
CA PRO A 4 9.48 22.28 -0.68
C PRO A 4 9.87 22.24 0.79
N ASN A 5 8.97 22.70 1.66
CA ASN A 5 9.24 22.78 3.09
C ASN A 5 9.85 21.45 3.59
N PRO A 6 11.06 21.45 4.19
CA PRO A 6 11.77 20.22 4.56
C PRO A 6 10.96 19.33 5.51
N TRP A 7 10.05 19.92 6.28
CA TRP A 7 9.11 19.19 7.13
C TRP A 7 8.12 18.35 6.33
N ILE A 8 7.65 18.82 5.17
CA ILE A 8 6.75 18.06 4.29
C ILE A 8 7.48 16.83 3.74
N SER A 9 8.74 16.97 3.33
CA SER A 9 9.54 15.85 2.85
C SER A 9 9.78 14.81 3.94
N PHE A 10 10.11 15.24 5.16
CA PHE A 10 10.28 14.33 6.30
C PHE A 10 9.00 13.59 6.66
N LEU A 11 7.87 14.29 6.75
CA LEU A 11 6.57 13.68 7.04
C LEU A 11 6.13 12.73 5.92
N SER A 12 6.40 13.06 4.66
CA SER A 12 6.13 12.18 3.51
C SER A 12 6.93 10.89 3.61
N PHE A 13 8.21 10.96 3.99
CA PHE A 13 9.04 9.77 4.19
C PHE A 13 8.48 8.86 5.29
N VAL A 14 8.13 9.42 6.45
CA VAL A 14 7.53 8.68 7.57
C VAL A 14 6.20 8.05 7.13
N TYR A 15 5.36 8.80 6.43
CA TYR A 15 4.09 8.31 5.91
C TYR A 15 4.28 7.14 4.96
N ILE A 16 5.18 7.24 3.97
CA ILE A 16 5.44 6.17 2.99
C ILE A 16 5.88 4.90 3.71
N TYR A 17 6.74 5.00 4.72
CA TYR A 17 7.19 3.85 5.49
C TYR A 17 6.04 3.16 6.26
N ILE A 18 5.24 3.95 6.99
CA ILE A 18 4.08 3.44 7.72
C ILE A 18 3.05 2.83 6.76
N ASN A 19 2.76 3.53 5.65
CA ASN A 19 1.85 3.05 4.61
C ASN A 19 2.31 1.72 4.02
N GLY A 20 3.62 1.56 3.76
CA GLY A 20 4.20 0.31 3.30
C GLY A 20 3.98 -0.84 4.30
N TYR A 21 4.23 -0.60 5.58
CA TYR A 21 4.00 -1.59 6.63
C TYR A 21 2.52 -2.00 6.75
N VAL A 22 1.60 -1.02 6.75
CA VAL A 22 0.16 -1.28 6.83
C VAL A 22 -0.33 -2.02 5.58
N SER A 23 0.11 -1.60 4.40
CA SER A 23 -0.24 -2.23 3.12
C SER A 23 0.24 -3.68 3.05
N PHE A 24 1.42 -3.97 3.58
CA PHE A 24 1.93 -5.34 3.70
C PHE A 24 1.06 -6.21 4.62
N LYS A 25 0.67 -5.69 5.80
CA LYS A 25 -0.25 -6.39 6.70
C LYS A 25 -1.62 -6.65 6.07
N LEU A 26 -2.16 -5.67 5.34
CA LEU A 26 -3.44 -5.81 4.65
C LEU A 26 -3.34 -6.82 3.50
N SER A 27 -2.28 -6.77 2.71
CA SER A 27 -1.99 -7.74 1.64
C SER A 27 -1.99 -9.17 2.16
N LYS A 28 -1.31 -9.45 3.29
CA LYS A 28 -1.34 -10.75 3.95
C LYS A 28 -2.77 -11.18 4.32
N LYS A 29 -3.53 -10.28 4.95
CA LYS A 29 -4.92 -10.59 5.33
C LYS A 29 -5.81 -10.88 4.12
N ILE A 30 -5.62 -10.17 3.00
CA ILE A 30 -6.34 -10.42 1.74
C ILE A 30 -6.00 -11.81 1.20
N VAL A 31 -4.72 -12.19 1.26
CA VAL A 31 -4.26 -13.52 0.87
C VAL A 31 -4.85 -14.61 1.75
N ASP A 32 -4.88 -14.42 3.07
CA ASP A 32 -5.45 -15.39 4.02
C ASP A 32 -6.93 -15.64 3.70
N ILE A 33 -7.72 -14.56 3.52
CA ILE A 33 -9.14 -14.64 3.14
C ILE A 33 -9.30 -15.33 1.77
N TYR A 34 -8.40 -15.07 0.82
CA TYR A 34 -8.43 -15.72 -0.49
C TYR A 34 -8.20 -17.24 -0.35
N LEU A 35 -7.17 -17.67 0.39
CA LEU A 35 -6.86 -19.08 0.57
C LEU A 35 -7.94 -19.86 1.32
N GLU A 36 -8.63 -19.21 2.26
CA GLU A 36 -9.79 -19.80 2.98
C GLU A 36 -10.96 -20.11 2.04
N ASN A 37 -11.19 -19.25 1.04
CA ASN A 37 -12.31 -19.40 0.11
C ASN A 37 -12.02 -20.30 -1.10
N PHE A 38 -10.74 -20.52 -1.43
CA PHE A 38 -10.33 -21.27 -2.62
C PHE A 38 -9.50 -22.51 -2.27
N ASN A 39 -10.12 -23.69 -2.36
CA ASN A 39 -9.50 -24.97 -2.00
C ASN A 39 -8.76 -25.71 -3.14
N SER A 40 -8.86 -25.25 -4.39
CA SER A 40 -8.23 -25.95 -5.52
C SER A 40 -6.73 -25.64 -5.62
N LYS A 41 -5.94 -26.63 -6.06
CA LYS A 41 -4.49 -26.48 -6.27
C LYS A 41 -4.13 -25.36 -7.26
N PHE A 42 -4.98 -25.13 -8.26
CA PHE A 42 -4.80 -24.07 -9.23
C PHE A 42 -5.04 -22.69 -8.61
N PHE A 43 -6.15 -22.50 -7.89
CA PHE A 43 -6.44 -21.21 -7.26
C PHE A 43 -5.41 -20.86 -6.18
N LYS A 44 -4.93 -21.83 -5.39
CA LYS A 44 -3.82 -21.58 -4.45
C LYS A 44 -2.55 -21.08 -5.13
N SER A 45 -2.27 -21.45 -6.38
CA SER A 45 -1.11 -20.92 -7.11
C SER A 45 -1.21 -19.43 -7.47
N LEU A 46 -2.41 -18.84 -7.42
CA LEU A 46 -2.62 -17.40 -7.64
C LEU A 46 -2.38 -16.56 -6.38
N GLU A 47 -2.10 -17.18 -5.23
CA GLU A 47 -1.75 -16.52 -3.97
C GLU A 47 -0.74 -15.37 -4.14
N PRO A 48 0.39 -15.53 -4.87
CA PRO A 48 1.36 -14.45 -5.01
C PRO A 48 0.78 -13.24 -5.76
N ILE A 49 -0.06 -13.49 -6.76
CA ILE A 49 -0.70 -12.44 -7.55
C ILE A 49 -1.70 -11.68 -6.69
N VAL A 50 -2.51 -12.38 -5.90
CA VAL A 50 -3.46 -11.76 -4.96
C VAL A 50 -2.73 -10.90 -3.93
N GLY A 51 -1.61 -11.40 -3.39
CA GLY A 51 -0.76 -10.63 -2.47
C GLY A 51 -0.19 -9.37 -3.10
N ILE A 52 0.35 -9.46 -4.32
CA ILE A 52 0.88 -8.31 -5.06
C ILE A 52 -0.23 -7.29 -5.34
N LEU A 53 -1.38 -7.72 -5.85
CA LEU A 53 -2.49 -6.82 -6.14
C LEU A 53 -3.02 -6.14 -4.87
N GLY A 54 -3.14 -6.90 -3.78
CA GLY A 54 -3.54 -6.36 -2.48
C GLY A 54 -2.55 -5.31 -1.97
N PHE A 55 -1.24 -5.56 -2.09
CA PHE A 55 -0.21 -4.62 -1.69
C PHE A 55 -0.20 -3.37 -2.57
N VAL A 56 -0.14 -3.54 -3.89
CA VAL A 56 -0.11 -2.43 -4.86
C VAL A 56 -1.34 -1.56 -4.74
N GLY A 57 -2.53 -2.16 -4.60
CA GLY A 57 -3.78 -1.42 -4.44
C GLY A 57 -3.81 -0.61 -3.15
N THR A 58 -3.48 -1.23 -2.01
CA THR A 58 -3.49 -0.54 -0.71
C THR A 58 -2.39 0.52 -0.59
N PHE A 59 -1.17 0.18 -1.02
CA PHE A 59 -0.03 1.10 -0.99
C PHE A 59 -0.25 2.27 -1.94
N GLY A 60 -0.67 1.99 -3.17
CA GLY A 60 -0.98 3.01 -4.18
C GLY A 60 -2.10 3.95 -3.76
N ALA A 61 -3.16 3.44 -3.13
CA ALA A 61 -4.21 4.27 -2.54
C ALA A 61 -3.65 5.21 -1.47
N GLY A 62 -2.77 4.72 -0.58
CA GLY A 62 -2.08 5.56 0.40
C GLY A 62 -1.20 6.65 -0.25
N LEU A 63 -0.49 6.32 -1.34
CA LEU A 63 0.29 7.31 -2.08
C LEU A 63 -0.59 8.38 -2.73
N LEU A 64 -1.76 8.02 -3.26
CA LEU A 64 -2.73 8.99 -3.80
C LEU A 64 -3.23 9.93 -2.70
N ILE A 65 -3.51 9.42 -1.51
CA ILE A 65 -3.89 10.24 -0.35
C ILE A 65 -2.76 11.22 0.00
N LEU A 66 -1.52 10.75 0.07
CA LEU A 66 -0.36 11.61 0.35
C LEU A 66 -0.18 12.69 -0.71
N TYR A 67 -0.32 12.34 -2.00
CA TYR A 67 -0.21 13.29 -3.11
C TYR A 67 -1.24 14.41 -3.01
N ASN A 68 -2.51 14.04 -2.80
CA ASN A 68 -3.60 15.01 -2.63
C ASN A 68 -3.41 15.89 -1.39
N PHE A 69 -2.88 15.31 -0.30
CA PHE A 69 -2.54 16.08 0.90
C PHE A 69 -1.45 17.11 0.61
N ILE A 70 -0.35 16.72 -0.05
CA ILE A 70 0.76 17.63 -0.37
C ILE A 70 0.27 18.80 -1.24
N ILE A 71 -0.55 18.52 -2.26
CA ILE A 71 -1.14 19.56 -3.12
C ILE A 71 -2.04 20.49 -2.32
N SER A 72 -2.81 19.98 -1.36
CA SER A 72 -3.71 20.82 -0.57
C SER A 72 -2.99 21.80 0.36
N ILE A 73 -1.71 21.59 0.67
CA ILE A 73 -0.94 22.39 1.64
C ILE A 73 0.23 23.17 1.01
N THR A 74 0.42 23.04 -0.31
CA THR A 74 1.47 23.72 -1.08
C THR A 74 0.83 24.76 -1.99
#